data_AF-A0A661F2B2-F1
#
_entry.id   AF-A0A661F2B2-F1
#
_cell.length_a   1.000
_cell.length_b   1.000
_cell.length_c   1.000
_cell.angle_alpha   90.00
_cell.angle_beta   90.00
_cell.angle_gamma   90.00
#
_symmetry.space_group_name_H-M   'P 1'
#
loop_
_entity.id
_entity.type
_entity.pdbx_description
1 polymer ?
#
loop_
_entity_poly.entity_id
_entity_poly.type
_entity_poly.pdbx_seq_one_letter_code
_entity_poly.pdbx_strand_id
1 'polypeptide(L)'
;MNETLDNEINTETSEDLDTLLNRHFKGRVVRKDLTKKLKEGVNVPVYVLEYLLGMYCASDDDEVVSEGMENVKKILAENYVRPDEAEKVKSLIRERGTYKVIDKVSVKLNQHKDIYEANLSNLGLKDA
;
A
#
# COMPACT_ATOMS: atom_id res chain seq x y z
N MET A 1 46.70 21.95 33.97
CA MET A 1 45.49 22.78 33.78
C MET A 1 44.97 22.48 32.38
N ASN A 2 44.54 21.24 32.18
CA ASN A 2 43.99 20.71 30.94
C ASN A 2 42.56 20.33 31.29
N GLU A 3 41.61 21.25 31.14
CA GLU A 3 40.21 20.97 31.47
C GLU A 3 39.23 21.83 30.66
N THR A 4 39.64 22.29 29.46
CA THR A 4 38.80 23.17 28.64
C THR A 4 38.79 22.86 27.14
N LEU A 5 39.28 21.70 26.69
CA LEU A 5 39.30 21.35 25.26
C LEU A 5 38.60 20.05 24.86
N ASP A 6 37.97 19.33 25.79
CA ASP A 6 37.38 18.01 25.50
C ASP A 6 35.86 17.99 25.30
N ASN A 7 35.19 19.15 25.23
CA ASN A 7 33.72 19.23 25.15
C ASN A 7 33.14 19.75 23.82
N GLU A 8 33.89 19.70 22.71
CA GLU A 8 33.37 20.08 21.38
C GLU A 8 33.40 18.94 20.34
N ILE A 9 33.39 17.67 20.78
CA ILE A 9 33.34 16.53 19.87
C ILE A 9 32.32 15.50 20.37
N ASN A 10 31.02 15.75 20.13
CA ASN A 10 29.98 14.72 19.92
C ASN A 10 28.58 15.33 19.77
N THR A 11 28.40 16.22 18.78
CA THR A 11 27.07 16.62 18.28
C THR A 11 26.92 16.24 16.81
N GLU A 12 27.46 15.09 16.40
CA GLU A 12 26.86 14.32 15.32
C GLU A 12 25.89 13.34 15.97
N THR A 13 24.67 13.81 16.25
CA THR A 13 23.54 12.92 16.45
C THR A 13 23.35 12.21 15.11
N SER A 14 24.02 11.06 14.91
CA SER A 14 23.79 10.23 13.74
C SER A 14 22.30 9.93 13.71
N GLU A 15 21.58 10.52 12.75
CA GLU A 15 20.15 10.28 12.62
C GLU A 15 19.92 8.78 12.55
N ASP A 16 18.93 8.30 13.32
CA ASP A 16 18.62 6.88 13.38
C ASP A 16 18.30 6.33 11.98
N LEU A 17 18.66 5.07 11.72
CA LEU A 17 18.54 4.46 10.40
C LEU A 17 17.08 4.49 9.92
N ASP A 18 16.11 4.26 10.81
CA ASP A 18 14.69 4.28 10.45
C ASP A 18 14.24 5.69 10.04
N THR A 19 14.75 6.72 10.72
CA THR A 19 14.51 8.13 10.37
C THR A 19 15.07 8.45 8.97
N LEU A 20 16.31 8.02 8.67
CA LEU A 20 16.93 8.21 7.36
C LEU A 20 16.19 7.45 6.26
N LEU A 21 15.76 6.21 6.54
CA LEU A 21 15.00 5.38 5.63
C LEU A 21 13.64 6.01 5.29
N ASN A 22 12.89 6.45 6.30
CA ASN A 22 11.60 7.09 6.12
C ASN A 22 11.73 8.43 5.35
N ARG A 23 12.82 9.17 5.56
CA ARG A 23 13.10 10.43 4.86
C ARG A 23 13.43 10.23 3.37
N HIS A 24 14.36 9.33 3.06
CA HIS A 24 14.89 9.17 1.71
C HIS A 24 14.11 8.16 0.85
N PHE A 25 13.40 7.23 1.49
CA PHE A 25 12.74 6.09 0.82
C PHE A 25 11.25 5.99 1.18
N LYS A 26 10.58 7.13 1.34
CA LYS A 26 9.12 7.19 1.59
C LYS A 26 8.36 6.39 0.52
N GLY A 27 7.43 5.53 0.95
CA GLY A 27 6.69 4.65 0.04
C GLY A 27 7.46 3.41 -0.44
N ARG A 28 8.73 3.25 -0.05
CA ARG A 28 9.55 2.06 -0.35
C ARG A 28 9.93 1.27 0.90
N VAL A 29 9.77 1.87 2.08
CA VAL A 29 10.01 1.24 3.38
C VAL A 29 8.67 0.85 3.98
N VAL A 30 8.60 -0.35 4.55
CA VAL A 30 7.37 -0.90 5.13
C VAL A 30 7.66 -1.51 6.49
N ARG A 31 6.93 -1.03 7.50
CA ARG A 31 6.91 -1.58 8.84
C ARG A 31 6.25 -2.97 8.86
N LYS A 32 7.07 -4.02 9.02
CA LYS A 32 6.63 -5.42 8.91
C LYS A 32 5.73 -5.87 10.07
N ASP A 33 5.85 -5.25 11.24
CA ASP A 33 4.96 -5.45 12.38
C ASP A 33 3.51 -5.07 12.03
N LEU A 34 3.30 -3.94 11.33
CA LEU A 34 1.99 -3.51 10.87
C LEU A 34 1.40 -4.45 9.80
N THR A 35 2.26 -4.95 8.91
CA THR A 35 1.83 -5.91 7.88
C THR A 35 1.31 -7.20 8.50
N LYS A 36 1.98 -7.70 9.55
CA LYS A 36 1.52 -8.89 10.30
C LYS A 36 0.16 -8.65 10.96
N LYS A 37 0.00 -7.53 11.67
CA LYS A 37 -1.25 -7.15 12.33
C LYS A 37 -2.42 -7.03 11.33
N LEU A 38 -2.17 -6.54 10.12
CA LEU A 38 -3.22 -6.36 9.11
C LEU A 38 -3.60 -7.64 8.37
N LYS A 39 -2.64 -8.57 8.22
CA LYS A 39 -2.88 -9.86 7.55
C LYS A 39 -3.86 -10.73 8.33
N GLU A 40 -3.86 -10.61 9.66
CA GLU A 40 -4.82 -11.29 10.53
C GLU A 40 -6.23 -10.70 10.32
N GLY A 41 -7.04 -11.38 9.51
CA GLY A 41 -8.43 -11.00 9.26
C GLY A 41 -8.72 -10.50 7.84
N VAL A 42 -7.73 -10.46 6.94
CA VAL A 42 -7.92 -10.00 5.56
C VAL A 42 -7.34 -11.00 4.56
N ASN A 43 -8.19 -11.51 3.66
CA ASN A 43 -7.75 -12.38 2.56
C ASN A 43 -7.28 -11.56 1.34
N VAL A 44 -6.21 -10.79 1.54
CA VAL A 44 -5.59 -9.91 0.52
C VAL A 44 -4.11 -10.29 0.38
N PRO A 45 -3.55 -10.32 -0.84
CA PRO A 45 -2.14 -10.60 -1.04
C PRO A 45 -1.24 -9.62 -0.29
N VAL A 46 -0.17 -10.15 0.33
CA VAL A 46 0.72 -9.38 1.21
C VAL A 46 1.32 -8.15 0.51
N TYR A 47 1.70 -8.26 -0.76
CA TYR A 47 2.28 -7.15 -1.52
C TYR A 47 1.32 -5.96 -1.67
N VAL A 48 0.00 -6.18 -1.69
CA VAL A 48 -1.00 -5.11 -1.71
C VAL A 48 -1.03 -4.40 -0.36
N LEU A 49 -1.00 -5.17 0.73
CA LEU A 49 -0.97 -4.62 2.08
C LEU A 49 0.31 -3.80 2.29
N GLU A 50 1.45 -4.33 1.89
CA GLU A 50 2.75 -3.65 2.01
C GLU A 50 2.79 -2.36 1.20
N TYR A 51 2.24 -2.37 -0.02
CA TYR A 51 2.13 -1.15 -0.82
C TYR A 51 1.31 -0.07 -0.10
N LEU A 52 0.12 -0.42 0.41
CA LEU A 52 -0.73 0.52 1.11
C LEU A 52 -0.07 1.02 2.41
N LEU A 53 0.55 0.14 3.18
CA LEU A 53 1.26 0.52 4.41
C LEU A 53 2.48 1.41 4.13
N GLY A 54 3.23 1.15 3.06
CA GLY A 54 4.33 2.03 2.66
C GLY A 54 3.86 3.43 2.26
N MET A 55 2.66 3.54 1.69
CA MET A 55 2.08 4.82 1.27
C MET A 55 1.52 5.64 2.43
N TYR A 56 0.86 4.98 3.39
CA TYR A 56 0.10 5.66 4.46
C TYR A 56 0.73 5.58 5.85
N CYS A 57 1.65 4.65 6.09
CA CYS A 57 2.27 4.39 7.40
C CYS A 57 3.80 4.55 7.39
N ALA A 58 4.36 5.33 6.45
CA ALA A 58 5.80 5.65 6.39
C ALA A 58 6.16 6.81 7.33
N SER A 59 5.90 6.61 8.63
CA SER A 59 6.23 7.53 9.72
C SER A 59 6.55 6.72 10.98
N ASP A 60 7.35 7.30 11.87
CA ASP A 60 7.63 6.74 13.20
C ASP A 60 6.73 7.35 14.29
N ASP A 61 5.91 8.35 13.93
CA ASP A 61 4.88 8.93 14.77
C ASP A 61 3.67 7.99 14.89
N ASP A 62 3.37 7.56 16.11
CA ASP A 62 2.28 6.61 16.42
C ASP A 62 0.89 7.13 16.03
N GLU A 63 0.64 8.44 16.13
CA GLU A 63 -0.65 9.04 15.73
C GLU A 63 -0.82 8.96 14.21
N VAL A 64 0.22 9.36 13.46
CA VAL A 64 0.25 9.28 12.00
C VAL A 64 0.10 7.84 11.51
N VAL A 65 0.79 6.90 12.17
CA VAL A 65 0.68 5.48 11.85
C VAL A 65 -0.74 4.95 12.13
N SER A 66 -1.36 5.35 13.23
CA SER A 66 -2.72 4.94 13.57
C SER A 66 -3.73 5.44 12.53
N GLU A 67 -3.66 6.71 12.14
CA GLU A 67 -4.49 7.29 11.08
C GLU A 67 -4.23 6.59 9.74
N GLY A 68 -2.96 6.35 9.41
CA GLY A 68 -2.56 5.59 8.22
C GLY A 68 -3.18 4.20 8.18
N MET A 69 -3.17 3.48 9.31
CA MET A 69 -3.77 2.16 9.42
C MET A 69 -5.29 2.18 9.20
N GLU A 70 -5.99 3.19 9.72
CA GLU A 70 -7.43 3.35 9.49
C GLU A 70 -7.73 3.63 8.01
N ASN A 71 -6.93 4.50 7.38
CA ASN A 71 -7.02 4.78 5.95
C ASN A 71 -6.80 3.53 5.10
N VAL A 72 -5.80 2.71 5.43
CA VAL A 72 -5.55 1.44 4.72
C VAL A 72 -6.75 0.49 4.84
N LYS A 73 -7.31 0.33 6.04
CA LYS A 73 -8.51 -0.50 6.26
C LYS A 73 -9.69 0.00 5.43
N LYS A 74 -9.91 1.31 5.40
CA LYS A 74 -10.97 1.93 4.60
C LYS A 74 -10.77 1.69 3.10
N ILE A 75 -9.55 1.90 2.59
CA ILE A 75 -9.23 1.68 1.17
C ILE A 75 -9.48 0.23 0.78
N LEU A 76 -9.06 -0.74 1.61
CA LEU A 76 -9.31 -2.16 1.35
C LEU A 76 -10.79 -2.49 1.40
N ALA A 77 -11.53 -1.96 2.38
CA ALA A 77 -12.97 -2.22 2.51
C ALA A 77 -13.77 -1.68 1.33
N GLU A 78 -13.39 -0.50 0.82
CA GLU A 78 -14.11 0.19 -0.25
C GLU A 78 -13.66 -0.24 -1.66
N ASN A 79 -12.37 -0.48 -1.88
CA ASN A 79 -11.82 -0.61 -3.23
C ASN A 79 -11.32 -2.03 -3.56
N TYR A 80 -10.98 -2.87 -2.58
CA TYR A 80 -10.52 -4.23 -2.88
C TYR A 80 -11.68 -5.10 -3.35
N VAL A 81 -11.58 -5.60 -4.58
CA VAL A 81 -12.64 -6.44 -5.14
C VAL A 81 -12.49 -7.85 -4.59
N ARG A 82 -13.48 -8.27 -3.79
CA ARG A 82 -13.61 -9.66 -3.40
C ARG A 82 -14.41 -10.43 -4.46
N PRO A 83 -13.98 -11.64 -4.88
CA PRO A 83 -14.67 -12.39 -5.94
C PRO A 83 -16.16 -12.64 -5.69
N ASP A 84 -16.56 -12.81 -4.44
CA ASP A 84 -17.96 -12.99 -4.00
C ASP A 84 -18.79 -11.69 -4.08
N GLU A 85 -18.15 -10.52 -4.10
CA GLU A 85 -18.81 -9.21 -4.22
C GLU A 85 -18.69 -8.60 -5.62
N ALA A 86 -18.19 -9.34 -6.62
CA ALA A 86 -17.89 -8.82 -7.94
C ALA A 86 -19.09 -8.14 -8.63
N GLU A 87 -20.29 -8.74 -8.57
CA GLU A 87 -21.50 -8.17 -9.18
C GLU A 87 -21.97 -6.88 -8.51
N LYS A 88 -21.79 -6.77 -7.19
CA LYS A 88 -22.06 -5.53 -6.45
C LYS A 88 -21.14 -4.41 -6.94
N VAL A 89 -19.85 -4.69 -7.10
CA VAL A 89 -18.88 -3.70 -7.60
C VAL A 89 -19.20 -3.29 -9.04
N LYS A 90 -19.60 -4.24 -9.90
CA LYS A 90 -20.06 -3.92 -11.28
C LYS A 90 -21.29 -3.01 -11.28
N SER A 91 -22.27 -3.25 -10.41
CA SER A 91 -23.42 -2.36 -10.25
C SER A 91 -23.00 -0.95 -9.83
N LEU A 92 -22.09 -0.84 -8.86
CA LEU A 92 -21.55 0.45 -8.40
C LEU A 92 -20.81 1.20 -9.53
N ILE A 93 -20.00 0.50 -10.33
CA ILE A 93 -19.34 1.09 -11.51
C ILE A 93 -20.38 1.63 -12.50
N ARG A 94 -21.43 0.85 -12.80
CA ARG A 94 -22.49 1.24 -13.73
C ARG A 94 -23.27 2.46 -13.23
N GLU A 95 -23.62 2.50 -11.95
CA GLU A 95 -24.42 3.58 -11.36
C GLU A 95 -23.63 4.87 -11.18
N ARG A 96 -22.35 4.77 -10.79
CA ARG A 96 -21.50 5.93 -10.52
C ARG A 96 -20.71 6.40 -11.74
N GLY A 97 -20.68 5.62 -12.81
CA GLY A 97 -19.88 5.85 -14.01
C GLY A 97 -18.38 5.58 -13.85
N THR A 98 -17.78 5.98 -12.71
CA THR A 98 -16.38 5.70 -12.39
C THR A 98 -16.25 5.18 -10.96
N TYR A 99 -15.42 4.15 -10.77
CA TYR A 99 -15.14 3.56 -9.48
C TYR A 99 -13.68 3.11 -9.41
N LYS A 100 -13.02 3.31 -8.26
CA LYS A 100 -11.65 2.83 -8.03
C LYS A 100 -11.70 1.40 -7.52
N VAL A 101 -10.84 0.54 -8.07
CA VAL A 101 -10.77 -0.86 -7.68
C VAL A 101 -9.32 -1.31 -7.47
N ILE A 102 -9.12 -2.24 -6.57
CA ILE A 102 -7.89 -3.02 -6.41
C ILE A 102 -8.22 -4.44 -6.87
N ASP A 103 -7.68 -4.79 -8.03
CA ASP A 103 -7.84 -6.11 -8.66
C ASP A 103 -6.53 -6.51 -9.35
N LYS A 104 -6.34 -7.80 -9.59
CA LYS A 104 -5.25 -8.32 -10.39
C LYS A 104 -5.62 -8.25 -11.87
N VAL A 105 -4.94 -7.36 -12.59
CA VAL A 105 -5.05 -7.23 -14.05
C VAL A 105 -4.00 -8.10 -14.73
N SER A 106 -4.42 -8.92 -15.69
CA SER A 106 -3.53 -9.67 -16.58
C SER A 106 -3.82 -9.28 -18.03
N VAL A 107 -2.79 -9.04 -18.84
CA VAL A 107 -2.94 -8.61 -20.23
C VAL A 107 -2.32 -9.66 -21.15
N LYS A 108 -3.00 -10.00 -22.24
CA LYS A 108 -2.52 -10.94 -23.27
C LYS A 108 -2.73 -10.34 -24.66
N LEU A 109 -1.87 -10.70 -25.61
CA LEU A 109 -2.07 -10.38 -27.02
C LEU A 109 -3.08 -11.36 -27.64
N ASN A 110 -4.22 -10.86 -28.12
CA ASN A 110 -5.12 -11.62 -28.97
C ASN A 110 -4.71 -11.43 -30.44
N GLN A 111 -3.94 -12.39 -30.96
CA GLN A 111 -3.41 -12.33 -32.33
C GLN A 111 -4.50 -12.40 -33.41
N HIS A 112 -5.67 -12.97 -33.10
CA HIS A 112 -6.78 -13.04 -34.06
C HIS A 112 -7.45 -11.69 -34.30
N LYS A 113 -7.52 -10.87 -33.26
CA LYS A 113 -8.11 -9.53 -33.30
C LYS A 113 -7.07 -8.42 -33.44
N ASP A 114 -5.79 -8.76 -33.34
CA ASP A 114 -4.66 -7.84 -33.29
C ASP A 114 -4.79 -6.76 -32.18
N ILE A 115 -5.27 -7.18 -31.01
CA ILE A 115 -5.46 -6.29 -29.84
C ILE A 115 -4.94 -6.96 -28.56
N TYR A 116 -4.56 -6.15 -27.58
CA TYR A 116 -4.33 -6.63 -26.22
C TYR A 116 -5.66 -6.69 -25.46
N GLU A 117 -5.95 -7.84 -24.86
CA GLU A 117 -7.14 -8.03 -24.02
C GLU A 117 -6.72 -8.09 -22.56
N ALA A 118 -7.39 -7.32 -21.71
CA ALA A 118 -7.20 -7.35 -20.28
C ALA A 118 -8.18 -8.32 -19.60
N ASN A 119 -7.70 -8.94 -18.53
CA ASN A 119 -8.47 -9.77 -17.63
C ASN A 119 -8.37 -9.20 -16.21
N LEU A 120 -9.51 -8.90 -15.61
CA LEU A 120 -9.61 -8.50 -14.21
C LEU A 120 -10.08 -9.71 -13.40
N SER A 121 -9.19 -10.23 -12.56
CA SER A 121 -9.34 -11.57 -11.95
C SER A 121 -10.52 -11.66 -10.99
N ASN A 122 -10.68 -10.68 -10.09
CA ASN A 122 -11.71 -10.70 -9.07
C ASN A 122 -13.03 -10.14 -9.60
N LEU A 123 -13.00 -9.14 -10.48
CA LEU A 123 -14.21 -8.67 -11.19
C LEU A 123 -14.73 -9.69 -12.22
N GLY A 124 -13.90 -10.62 -12.65
CA GLY A 124 -14.27 -11.62 -13.66
C GLY A 124 -14.53 -11.01 -15.04
N LEU A 125 -13.98 -9.83 -15.33
CA LEU A 125 -14.01 -9.24 -16.67
C LEU A 125 -12.95 -9.92 -17.52
N LYS A 126 -13.40 -10.56 -18.59
CA LYS A 126 -12.56 -11.23 -19.57
C LYS A 126 -12.80 -10.44 -20.85
N ASP A 127 -11.74 -9.90 -21.44
CA ASP A 127 -11.78 -9.15 -22.71
C ASP A 127 -12.12 -7.65 -22.55
N ALA A 128 -11.64 -7.04 -21.45
CA ALA A 128 -11.65 -5.59 -21.26
C ALA A 128 -10.56 -4.89 -22.10
#